data_AF-A0A957IJ18-F1
#
_entry.id   AF-A0A957IJ18-F1
#
_cell.length_a   1.000
_cell.length_b   1.000
_cell.length_c   1.000
_cell.angle_alpha   90.00
_cell.angle_beta   90.00
_cell.angle_gamma   90.00
#
_symmetry.space_group_name_H-M   'P 1'
#
loop_
_entity.id
_entity.type
_entity.pdbx_description
1 polymer ?
#
loop_
_entity_poly.entity_id
_entity_poly.type
_entity_poly.pdbx_seq_one_letter_code
_entity_poly.pdbx_strand_id
1 'polypeptide(L)'
;RVLVRNDGNFDATYSLAGRDTNQAVQFEQATQQITVPAGGKDTVDFQVSSAQRPFTGNASTHPFTIQVSSGPESQSLQGQLITKPILPGWLIPVFGILLVILCISLAVVYATYSGRGRDATATAVAQAAIIATQTETARLAGDTDGDGLSDSQEIDVTNTDPNNPDSDGDGVNDGDEVNNLGTDPNDPDSDDDGLSDGDELTWGADPLNLDTDGDTLPDGEEVENGTDPANADTDGDGEPDNVDPAPGELPTPTPTDTATPTPTATATNQPTNTPTFTATPTNTPTPSATPTFSPTPIPPGAWNGVWLSSCQFLDCGSVILSHNEGEETVSGTFAAGNGTIVGIIEENRLTGTWSFAGENGSIDFWLSDDGQNWIGNWDKTAAWCGYRDGQPQPSPCGVATWYGDWATNCGAAGCGTARLTQNGTEIEGTYAGGEGSIEATANGTALNGTWSRNSSSGDLQFFAMESGEQFNGNYDDDFAWCGHRSGADFPEPCLNDGTVVFPIFPIVVVTLQPFIPPIVFPTPTATPTP
;
A
#
# COMPACT_ATOMS: atom_id res chain seq x y z
N ARG A 1 15.51 11.70 34.95
CA ARG A 1 15.85 12.76 35.91
C ARG A 1 15.14 12.55 37.24
N VAL A 2 15.80 12.93 38.33
CA VAL A 2 15.34 12.84 39.72
C VAL A 2 15.58 14.21 40.34
N LEU A 3 14.53 15.01 40.51
CA LEU A 3 14.62 16.33 41.16
C LEU A 3 14.73 16.13 42.68
N VAL A 4 15.77 16.63 43.34
CA VAL A 4 15.88 16.64 44.80
C VAL A 4 15.65 18.06 45.30
N ARG A 5 14.56 18.26 46.03
CA ARG A 5 14.27 19.51 46.76
C ARG A 5 14.73 19.37 48.21
N ASN A 6 15.26 20.46 48.76
CA ASN A 6 15.63 20.59 50.17
C ASN A 6 14.80 21.72 50.81
N ASP A 7 13.62 21.36 51.33
CA ASP A 7 12.78 22.28 52.11
C ASP A 7 13.25 22.48 53.56
N GLY A 8 14.51 22.10 53.87
CA GLY A 8 15.17 22.36 55.14
C GLY A 8 15.95 23.68 55.17
N ASN A 9 16.15 24.22 56.37
CA ASN A 9 16.88 25.47 56.63
C ASN A 9 18.42 25.33 56.63
N PHE A 10 18.95 24.19 56.17
CA PHE A 10 20.39 23.90 56.12
C PHE A 10 20.71 23.11 54.85
N ASP A 11 21.91 23.29 54.32
CA ASP A 11 22.43 22.53 53.18
C ASP A 11 22.49 21.03 53.53
N ALA A 12 21.89 20.19 52.68
CA ALA A 12 21.75 18.75 52.94
C ALA A 12 22.36 17.92 51.80
N THR A 13 23.01 16.82 52.15
CA THR A 13 23.61 15.88 51.18
C THR A 13 22.80 14.60 51.10
N TYR A 14 22.30 14.32 49.91
CA TYR A 14 21.44 13.20 49.60
C TYR A 14 22.22 12.13 48.83
N SER A 15 22.05 10.87 49.22
CA SER A 15 22.59 9.71 48.52
C SER A 15 21.47 9.01 47.76
N LEU A 16 21.66 8.80 46.46
CA LEU A 16 20.66 8.23 45.56
C LEU A 16 21.18 6.91 45.00
N ALA A 17 20.45 5.81 45.20
CA ALA A 17 20.84 4.48 44.77
C ALA A 17 19.75 3.84 43.89
N GLY A 18 20.11 3.47 42.66
CA GLY A 18 19.27 2.67 41.77
C GLY A 18 19.29 1.21 42.21
N ARG A 19 18.10 0.65 42.48
CA ARG A 19 17.87 -0.74 42.84
C ARG A 19 16.87 -1.38 41.88
N ASP A 20 17.17 -2.61 41.49
CA ASP A 20 16.22 -3.50 40.84
C ASP A 20 16.13 -4.80 41.65
N THR A 21 14.91 -5.20 41.99
CA THR A 21 14.61 -6.43 42.75
C THR A 21 14.68 -7.68 41.86
N ASN A 22 14.51 -7.53 40.53
CA ASN A 22 14.28 -8.61 39.57
C ASN A 22 15.41 -8.78 38.53
N GLN A 23 16.43 -7.91 38.54
CA GLN A 23 17.58 -7.92 37.59
C GLN A 23 17.18 -7.79 36.10
N ALA A 24 16.02 -7.19 35.81
CA ALA A 24 15.53 -6.93 34.46
C ALA A 24 16.00 -5.57 33.88
N VAL A 25 16.48 -4.66 34.73
CA VAL A 25 17.09 -3.38 34.33
C VAL A 25 18.51 -3.22 34.87
N GLN A 26 19.28 -2.37 34.20
CA GLN A 26 20.64 -1.99 34.54
C GLN A 26 20.72 -0.46 34.64
N PHE A 27 21.46 0.02 35.64
CA PHE A 27 21.76 1.43 35.85
C PHE A 27 23.21 1.69 35.42
N GLU A 28 23.45 2.69 34.59
CA GLU A 28 24.81 3.08 34.17
C GLU A 28 25.64 3.57 35.37
N GLN A 29 25.00 4.27 36.31
CA GLN A 29 25.55 4.60 37.63
C GLN A 29 24.54 4.21 38.70
N ALA A 30 24.81 3.10 39.42
CA ALA A 30 23.91 2.55 40.42
C ALA A 30 23.85 3.36 41.73
N THR A 31 24.78 4.28 41.99
CA THR A 31 24.74 5.18 43.15
C THR A 31 25.39 6.53 42.81
N GLN A 32 24.74 7.61 43.23
CA GLN A 32 25.18 9.01 43.03
C GLN A 32 24.91 9.81 44.33
N GLN A 33 25.56 10.96 44.50
CA GLN A 33 25.35 11.86 45.65
C GLN A 33 25.22 13.31 45.18
N ILE A 34 24.41 14.11 45.87
CA ILE A 34 24.18 15.52 45.55
C ILE A 34 23.98 16.33 46.84
N THR A 35 24.54 17.53 46.90
CA THR A 35 24.35 18.47 48.03
C THR A 35 23.46 19.61 47.57
N VAL A 36 22.27 19.73 48.14
CA VAL A 36 21.28 20.75 47.79
C VAL A 36 21.25 21.82 48.89
N PRO A 37 21.45 23.11 48.56
CA PRO A 37 21.39 24.19 49.55
C PRO A 37 20.05 24.30 50.27
N ALA A 38 20.04 24.99 51.42
CA ALA A 38 18.82 25.30 52.17
C ALA A 38 17.75 25.99 51.29
N GLY A 39 16.51 25.49 51.30
CA GLY A 39 15.41 25.94 50.44
C GLY A 39 15.62 25.68 48.93
N GLY A 40 16.67 24.96 48.56
CA GLY A 40 17.09 24.75 47.17
C GLY A 40 16.44 23.55 46.49
N LYS A 41 16.72 23.41 45.18
CA LYS A 41 16.41 22.21 44.39
C LYS A 41 17.51 21.98 43.36
N ASP A 42 17.86 20.72 43.12
CA ASP A 42 18.83 20.30 42.10
C ASP A 42 18.42 18.94 41.49
N THR A 43 19.04 18.50 40.40
CA THR A 43 18.61 17.30 39.65
C THR A 43 19.72 16.29 39.40
N VAL A 44 19.43 15.02 39.68
CA VAL A 44 20.30 13.88 39.37
C VAL A 44 19.72 13.12 38.18
N ASP A 45 20.55 12.76 37.20
CA ASP A 45 20.12 11.94 36.06
C ASP A 45 20.60 10.48 36.20
N PHE A 46 19.64 9.56 36.02
CA PHE A 46 19.88 8.12 36.00
C PHE A 46 19.54 7.60 34.60
N GLN A 47 20.53 7.02 33.92
CA GLN A 47 20.31 6.21 32.73
C GLN A 47 19.93 4.80 33.14
N VAL A 48 18.79 4.31 32.65
CA VAL A 48 18.21 3.00 32.98
C VAL A 48 17.90 2.26 31.68
N SER A 49 18.57 1.13 31.47
CA SER A 49 18.42 0.27 30.29
C SER A 49 17.93 -1.11 30.68
N SER A 50 17.12 -1.76 29.85
CA SER A 50 16.73 -3.15 30.10
C SER A 50 17.89 -4.11 29.83
N ALA A 51 18.06 -5.11 30.69
CA ALA A 51 19.06 -6.15 30.56
C ALA A 51 18.79 -7.10 29.36
N GLN A 52 17.53 -7.26 28.95
CA GLN A 52 17.11 -8.14 27.85
C GLN A 52 15.92 -7.55 27.08
N ARG A 53 16.09 -7.32 25.77
CA ARG A 53 14.98 -6.89 24.89
C ARG A 53 14.36 -8.12 24.19
N PRO A 54 13.08 -8.45 24.43
CA PRO A 54 12.42 -9.52 23.69
C PRO A 54 12.27 -9.14 22.20
N PHE A 55 12.57 -10.09 21.31
CA PHE A 55 12.46 -9.88 19.86
C PHE A 55 11.00 -9.61 19.41
N THR A 56 10.06 -10.32 20.03
CA THR A 56 8.62 -10.32 19.70
C THR A 56 7.77 -10.43 20.96
N GLY A 57 6.58 -9.83 20.95
CA GLY A 57 5.57 -10.04 22.00
C GLY A 57 4.71 -8.80 22.26
N ASN A 58 4.36 -8.60 23.53
CA ASN A 58 3.73 -7.38 24.05
C ASN A 58 4.79 -6.51 24.77
N ALA A 59 4.44 -5.25 25.06
CA ALA A 59 5.28 -4.40 25.90
C ALA A 59 5.44 -5.01 27.30
N SER A 60 6.67 -5.03 27.81
CA SER A 60 7.02 -5.60 29.12
C SER A 60 7.47 -4.50 30.07
N THR A 61 6.79 -4.38 31.21
CA THR A 61 7.00 -3.33 32.21
C THR A 61 7.92 -3.85 33.32
N HIS A 62 9.10 -3.26 33.46
CA HIS A 62 10.07 -3.64 34.48
C HIS A 62 10.09 -2.58 35.59
N PRO A 63 9.54 -2.85 36.78
CA PRO A 63 9.57 -1.92 37.89
C PRO A 63 10.97 -1.84 38.48
N PHE A 64 11.41 -0.63 38.84
CA PHE A 64 12.68 -0.36 39.51
C PHE A 64 12.49 0.69 40.60
N THR A 65 13.43 0.75 41.55
CA THR A 65 13.34 1.66 42.70
C THR A 65 14.59 2.54 42.77
N ILE A 66 14.41 3.86 42.82
CA ILE A 66 15.50 4.78 43.21
C ILE A 66 15.30 5.12 44.69
N GLN A 67 16.22 4.68 45.54
CA GLN A 67 16.24 5.00 46.97
C GLN A 67 17.04 6.29 47.18
N VAL A 68 16.41 7.32 47.73
CA VAL A 68 17.04 8.60 48.12
C VAL A 68 17.11 8.65 49.64
N SER A 69 18.30 8.89 50.21
CA SER A 69 18.49 8.94 51.66
C SER A 69 19.31 10.15 52.12
N SER A 70 18.93 10.74 53.24
CA SER A 70 19.66 11.80 53.95
C SER A 70 19.66 11.48 55.45
N GLY A 71 20.84 11.25 56.02
CA GLY A 71 20.97 10.81 57.41
C GLY A 71 20.19 9.50 57.69
N PRO A 72 19.28 9.48 58.68
CA PRO A 72 18.46 8.31 58.99
C PRO A 72 17.21 8.16 58.10
N GLU A 73 16.85 9.19 57.33
CA GLU A 73 15.64 9.20 56.51
C GLU A 73 15.93 8.68 55.10
N SER A 74 15.00 7.90 54.53
CA SER A 74 15.06 7.50 53.12
C SER A 74 13.68 7.35 52.50
N GLN A 75 13.53 7.81 51.27
CA GLN A 75 12.36 7.59 50.42
C GLN A 75 12.69 6.66 49.24
N SER A 76 11.68 5.95 48.76
CA SER A 76 11.81 4.98 47.66
C SER A 76 10.89 5.36 46.50
N LEU A 77 11.47 5.75 45.38
CA LEU A 77 10.75 6.18 44.18
C LEU A 77 10.60 4.99 43.24
N GLN A 78 9.36 4.60 42.97
CA GLN A 78 9.08 3.54 41.99
C GLN A 78 9.07 4.14 40.59
N GLY A 79 9.99 3.67 39.75
CA GLY A 79 9.98 3.89 38.31
C GLY A 79 9.56 2.62 37.57
N GLN A 80 9.13 2.76 36.33
CA GLN A 80 8.80 1.63 35.47
C GLN A 80 9.46 1.82 34.10
N LEU A 81 10.29 0.86 33.69
CA LEU A 81 10.86 0.83 32.35
C LEU A 81 9.95 -0.01 31.45
N ILE A 82 9.12 0.64 30.64
CA ILE A 82 8.29 -0.04 29.63
C ILE A 82 9.17 -0.35 28.42
N THR A 83 9.50 -1.63 28.23
CA THR A 83 10.19 -2.12 27.03
C THR A 83 9.19 -2.52 25.96
N LYS A 84 9.26 -1.88 24.78
CA LYS A 84 8.56 -2.37 23.59
C LYS A 84 9.43 -3.44 22.90
N PRO A 85 8.86 -4.56 22.43
CA PRO A 85 9.59 -5.56 21.65
C PRO A 85 10.02 -4.99 20.29
N ILE A 86 11.02 -5.62 19.67
CA ILE A 86 11.57 -5.16 18.38
C ILE A 86 10.52 -5.26 17.26
N LEU A 87 9.72 -6.32 17.27
CA LEU A 87 8.56 -6.49 16.38
C LEU A 87 7.26 -6.61 17.21
N PRO A 88 6.21 -5.81 16.90
CA PRO A 88 4.87 -6.01 17.45
C PRO A 88 4.37 -7.44 17.23
N GLY A 89 3.82 -8.07 18.29
CA GLY A 89 3.36 -9.46 18.22
C GLY A 89 2.32 -9.76 17.14
N TRP A 90 1.54 -8.76 16.72
CA TRP A 90 0.55 -8.88 15.64
C TRP A 90 1.15 -9.05 14.24
N LEU A 91 2.42 -8.67 14.02
CA LEU A 91 3.06 -8.86 12.71
C LEU A 91 3.27 -10.34 12.37
N ILE A 92 3.50 -11.20 13.36
CA ILE A 92 3.76 -12.64 13.14
C ILE A 92 2.58 -13.33 12.43
N PRO A 93 1.33 -13.27 12.92
CA PRO A 93 0.19 -13.83 12.20
C PRO A 93 -0.07 -13.12 10.87
N VAL A 94 0.20 -11.81 10.75
CA VAL A 94 0.06 -11.10 9.45
C VAL A 94 1.04 -11.63 8.40
N PHE A 95 2.32 -11.81 8.74
CA PHE A 95 3.28 -12.46 7.84
C PHE A 95 2.90 -13.91 7.51
N GLY A 96 2.35 -14.65 8.48
CA GLY A 96 1.80 -15.99 8.24
C GLY A 96 0.65 -15.99 7.25
N ILE A 97 -0.33 -15.09 7.41
CA ILE A 97 -1.47 -14.92 6.51
C ILE A 97 -1.01 -14.49 5.11
N LEU A 98 -0.09 -13.52 5.01
CA LEU A 98 0.47 -13.07 3.72
C LEU A 98 1.22 -14.20 2.99
N LEU A 99 1.95 -15.05 3.72
CA LEU A 99 2.63 -16.21 3.14
C LEU A 99 1.63 -17.29 2.67
N VAL A 100 0.55 -17.52 3.43
CA VAL A 100 -0.55 -18.42 2.99
C VAL A 100 -1.26 -17.86 1.75
N ILE A 101 -1.57 -16.56 1.71
CA ILE A 101 -2.14 -15.90 0.53
C ILE A 101 -1.20 -16.03 -0.67
N LEU A 102 0.10 -15.77 -0.50
CA LEU A 102 1.10 -15.94 -1.56
C LEU A 102 1.14 -17.37 -2.10
N CYS A 103 1.15 -18.38 -1.23
CA CYS A 103 1.10 -19.79 -1.63
C CYS A 103 -0.19 -20.14 -2.39
N ILE A 104 -1.35 -19.62 -1.96
CA ILE A 104 -2.63 -19.80 -2.67
C ILE A 104 -2.61 -19.11 -4.03
N SER A 105 -2.11 -17.87 -4.11
CA SER A 105 -1.98 -17.12 -5.37
C SER A 105 -1.06 -17.84 -6.35
N LEU A 106 0.09 -18.34 -5.89
CA LEU A 106 1.01 -19.13 -6.72
C LEU A 106 0.38 -20.44 -7.19
N ALA A 107 -0.40 -21.13 -6.34
CA ALA A 107 -1.14 -22.33 -6.72
C ALA A 107 -2.22 -22.05 -7.78
N VAL A 108 -2.95 -20.93 -7.68
CA VAL A 108 -3.94 -20.49 -8.67
C VAL A 108 -3.28 -20.09 -10.00
N VAL A 109 -2.13 -19.40 -9.96
CA VAL A 109 -1.34 -19.10 -11.17
C VAL A 109 -0.84 -20.39 -11.82
N TYR A 110 -0.32 -21.34 -11.05
CA TYR A 110 0.12 -22.63 -11.56
C TYR A 110 -1.04 -23.45 -12.18
N ALA A 111 -2.20 -23.49 -11.52
CA ALA A 111 -3.39 -24.17 -12.03
C ALA A 111 -3.92 -23.53 -13.33
N THR A 112 -3.99 -22.20 -13.41
CA THR A 112 -4.45 -21.50 -14.62
C THR A 112 -3.44 -21.54 -15.77
N TYR A 113 -2.14 -21.64 -15.48
CA TYR A 113 -1.10 -21.85 -16.50
C TYR A 113 -1.14 -23.28 -17.05
N SER A 114 -1.22 -24.29 -16.18
CA SER A 114 -1.28 -25.71 -16.58
C SER A 114 -2.60 -26.12 -17.23
N GLY A 115 -3.71 -25.43 -16.92
CA GLY A 115 -4.99 -25.58 -17.63
C GLY A 115 -4.91 -25.09 -19.09
N ARG A 116 -4.48 -23.82 -19.29
CA ARG A 116 -4.43 -23.18 -20.62
C ARG A 116 -3.67 -24.00 -21.68
N GLY A 117 -2.61 -24.70 -21.30
CA GLY A 117 -1.84 -25.54 -22.22
C GLY A 117 -2.63 -26.72 -22.82
N ARG A 118 -3.71 -27.17 -22.15
CA ARG A 118 -4.58 -28.24 -22.66
C ARG A 118 -5.66 -27.67 -23.57
N ASP A 119 -6.35 -26.64 -23.12
CA ASP A 119 -7.51 -26.06 -23.82
C ASP A 119 -7.11 -25.34 -25.11
N ALA A 120 -5.97 -24.65 -25.13
CA ALA A 120 -5.43 -24.00 -26.33
C ALA A 120 -5.07 -25.04 -27.41
N THR A 121 -4.46 -26.16 -27.02
CA THR A 121 -4.09 -27.25 -27.94
C THR A 121 -5.34 -27.92 -28.53
N ALA A 122 -6.35 -28.21 -27.69
CA ALA A 122 -7.62 -28.77 -28.17
C ALA A 122 -8.35 -27.84 -29.14
N THR A 123 -8.34 -26.53 -28.88
CA THR A 123 -8.96 -25.52 -29.76
C THR A 123 -8.23 -25.40 -31.10
N ALA A 124 -6.89 -25.39 -31.08
CA ALA A 124 -6.08 -25.31 -32.29
C ALA A 124 -6.26 -26.55 -33.19
N VAL A 125 -6.30 -27.76 -32.61
CA VAL A 125 -6.55 -29.00 -33.37
C VAL A 125 -7.94 -29.01 -33.99
N ALA A 126 -8.97 -28.56 -33.25
CA ALA A 126 -10.33 -28.45 -33.78
C ALA A 126 -10.43 -27.43 -34.94
N GLN A 127 -9.74 -26.30 -34.85
CA GLN A 127 -9.69 -25.31 -35.93
C GLN A 127 -8.91 -25.82 -37.14
N ALA A 128 -7.78 -26.51 -36.94
CA ALA A 128 -7.01 -27.12 -38.02
C ALA A 128 -7.83 -28.17 -38.81
N ALA A 129 -8.57 -29.04 -38.11
CA ALA A 129 -9.46 -30.01 -38.75
C ALA A 129 -10.57 -29.32 -39.58
N ILE A 130 -11.20 -28.28 -39.04
CA ILE A 130 -12.25 -27.51 -39.73
C ILE A 130 -11.70 -26.76 -40.96
N ILE A 131 -10.43 -26.34 -40.95
CA ILE A 131 -9.77 -25.72 -42.10
C ILE A 131 -9.41 -26.78 -43.16
N ALA A 132 -8.88 -27.93 -42.74
CA ALA A 132 -8.56 -29.03 -43.65
C ALA A 132 -9.82 -29.50 -44.41
N THR A 133 -10.91 -29.83 -43.71
CA THR A 133 -12.17 -30.26 -44.35
C THR A 133 -12.78 -29.20 -45.28
N GLN A 134 -12.61 -27.90 -44.98
CA GLN A 134 -13.03 -26.82 -45.90
C GLN A 134 -12.09 -26.62 -47.09
N THR A 135 -10.83 -27.05 -47.00
CA THR A 135 -9.88 -27.02 -48.11
C THR A 135 -10.18 -28.20 -49.06
N GLU A 136 -10.41 -29.39 -48.51
CA GLU A 136 -10.88 -30.59 -49.21
C GLU A 136 -12.14 -30.30 -50.03
N THR A 137 -13.18 -29.76 -49.38
CA THR A 137 -14.47 -29.42 -50.02
C THR A 137 -14.44 -28.14 -50.86
N ALA A 138 -13.30 -27.46 -50.94
CA ALA A 138 -13.07 -26.38 -51.90
C ALA A 138 -12.26 -26.86 -53.13
N ARG A 139 -11.46 -27.93 -53.01
CA ARG A 139 -10.83 -28.60 -54.15
C ARG A 139 -11.89 -29.36 -54.96
N LEU A 140 -12.67 -30.21 -54.27
CA LEU A 140 -13.82 -30.99 -54.78
C LEU A 140 -15.04 -30.14 -55.21
N ALA A 141 -14.86 -28.85 -55.54
CA ALA A 141 -15.93 -27.91 -55.89
C ALA A 141 -15.85 -27.40 -57.35
N GLY A 142 -14.87 -27.89 -58.11
CA GLY A 142 -14.60 -27.65 -59.52
C GLY A 142 -13.55 -28.67 -59.95
N ASP A 143 -13.98 -29.92 -59.88
CA ASP A 143 -13.28 -31.20 -60.06
C ASP A 143 -14.44 -32.10 -60.54
N THR A 144 -14.57 -32.24 -61.87
CA THR A 144 -15.87 -32.45 -62.54
C THR A 144 -16.17 -33.91 -62.88
N ASP A 145 -15.14 -34.71 -63.17
CA ASP A 145 -15.19 -36.17 -63.32
C ASP A 145 -14.76 -36.90 -62.04
N GLY A 146 -13.81 -36.36 -61.29
CA GLY A 146 -13.37 -36.85 -59.98
C GLY A 146 -11.97 -37.45 -59.94
N ASP A 147 -11.09 -37.13 -60.90
CA ASP A 147 -9.72 -37.64 -61.04
C ASP A 147 -8.81 -37.25 -59.86
N GLY A 148 -9.00 -36.04 -59.31
CA GLY A 148 -8.16 -35.45 -58.27
C GLY A 148 -7.34 -34.23 -58.70
N LEU A 149 -7.48 -33.72 -59.93
CA LEU A 149 -7.10 -32.37 -60.32
C LEU A 149 -8.25 -31.39 -60.00
N SER A 150 -8.51 -30.44 -60.88
CA SER A 150 -9.61 -29.47 -60.82
C SER A 150 -9.74 -28.83 -62.20
N ASP A 151 -10.96 -28.41 -62.59
CA ASP A 151 -11.25 -27.90 -63.95
C ASP A 151 -10.24 -26.79 -64.38
N SER A 152 -9.72 -26.05 -63.39
CA SER A 152 -8.75 -24.97 -63.58
C SER A 152 -7.29 -25.44 -63.71
N GLN A 153 -6.88 -26.52 -63.04
CA GLN A 153 -5.56 -27.13 -63.25
C GLN A 153 -5.49 -27.80 -64.61
N GLU A 154 -6.56 -28.50 -64.98
CA GLU A 154 -6.68 -29.19 -66.26
C GLU A 154 -6.60 -28.21 -67.42
N ILE A 155 -7.41 -27.14 -67.39
CA ILE A 155 -7.43 -26.12 -68.46
C ILE A 155 -6.16 -25.23 -68.49
N ASP A 156 -5.61 -24.82 -67.34
CA ASP A 156 -4.49 -23.85 -67.29
C ASP A 156 -3.09 -24.48 -67.12
N VAL A 157 -2.97 -25.78 -66.81
CA VAL A 157 -1.67 -26.44 -66.48
C VAL A 157 -1.39 -27.70 -67.30
N THR A 158 -2.26 -28.72 -67.27
CA THR A 158 -2.01 -30.04 -67.90
C THR A 158 -2.61 -30.16 -69.32
N ASN A 159 -3.56 -29.29 -69.67
CA ASN A 159 -4.29 -29.26 -70.96
C ASN A 159 -5.19 -30.50 -71.22
N THR A 160 -5.60 -31.19 -70.15
CA THR A 160 -6.53 -32.34 -70.16
C THR A 160 -8.01 -31.92 -70.31
N ASP A 161 -8.97 -32.86 -70.39
CA ASP A 161 -10.42 -32.56 -70.52
C ASP A 161 -11.18 -32.79 -69.20
N PRO A 162 -11.72 -31.73 -68.53
CA PRO A 162 -12.52 -31.77 -67.28
C PRO A 162 -13.86 -32.50 -67.30
N ASN A 163 -13.97 -33.56 -68.09
CA ASN A 163 -15.14 -34.43 -68.22
C ASN A 163 -14.73 -35.89 -68.45
N ASN A 164 -13.43 -36.20 -68.38
CA ASN A 164 -12.81 -37.45 -68.78
C ASN A 164 -11.49 -37.66 -67.99
N PRO A 165 -11.50 -38.45 -66.90
CA PRO A 165 -10.44 -38.48 -65.89
C PRO A 165 -9.17 -39.26 -66.31
N ASP A 166 -9.03 -39.56 -67.60
CA ASP A 166 -8.13 -40.55 -68.24
C ASP A 166 -7.99 -40.08 -69.71
N SER A 167 -7.15 -39.06 -69.93
CA SER A 167 -7.23 -38.13 -71.08
C SER A 167 -6.67 -38.66 -72.40
N ASP A 168 -5.65 -39.52 -72.37
CA ASP A 168 -5.13 -40.23 -73.55
C ASP A 168 -5.75 -41.64 -73.73
N GLY A 169 -6.19 -42.27 -72.64
CA GLY A 169 -6.93 -43.53 -72.64
C GLY A 169 -6.10 -44.77 -72.29
N ASP A 170 -4.99 -44.61 -71.57
CA ASP A 170 -4.08 -45.68 -71.18
C ASP A 170 -4.64 -46.55 -70.01
N GLY A 171 -5.39 -45.94 -69.09
CA GLY A 171 -6.02 -46.58 -67.93
C GLY A 171 -5.56 -46.11 -66.54
N VAL A 172 -4.61 -45.17 -66.46
CA VAL A 172 -4.33 -44.35 -65.26
C VAL A 172 -5.33 -43.17 -65.23
N ASN A 173 -5.34 -42.37 -64.15
CA ASN A 173 -6.10 -41.11 -64.13
C ASN A 173 -5.13 -39.92 -64.20
N ASP A 174 -5.48 -38.86 -64.93
CA ASP A 174 -4.68 -37.62 -65.08
C ASP A 174 -4.16 -37.08 -63.73
N GLY A 175 -5.00 -37.17 -62.71
CA GLY A 175 -4.70 -36.74 -61.34
C GLY A 175 -3.86 -37.71 -60.53
N ASP A 176 -3.85 -39.01 -60.83
CA ASP A 176 -2.92 -39.96 -60.22
C ASP A 176 -1.52 -39.82 -60.84
N GLU A 177 -1.44 -39.65 -62.15
CA GLU A 177 -0.23 -39.33 -62.90
C GLU A 177 0.48 -38.08 -62.36
N VAL A 178 -0.20 -36.93 -62.45
CA VAL A 178 0.38 -35.61 -62.14
C VAL A 178 0.72 -35.43 -60.66
N ASN A 179 0.03 -36.14 -59.76
CA ASN A 179 0.27 -36.02 -58.31
C ASN A 179 1.14 -37.14 -57.71
N ASN A 180 1.22 -38.33 -58.32
CA ASN A 180 1.91 -39.49 -57.74
C ASN A 180 3.03 -40.08 -58.60
N LEU A 181 2.88 -40.13 -59.93
CA LEU A 181 3.84 -40.79 -60.85
C LEU A 181 4.85 -39.79 -61.41
N GLY A 182 4.37 -38.75 -62.08
CA GLY A 182 5.20 -37.75 -62.79
C GLY A 182 5.25 -37.91 -64.32
N THR A 183 4.38 -38.76 -64.86
CA THR A 183 4.05 -38.99 -66.28
C THR A 183 3.34 -37.78 -66.91
N ASP A 184 3.12 -37.75 -68.23
CA ASP A 184 2.34 -36.69 -68.91
C ASP A 184 0.96 -37.21 -69.32
N PRO A 185 -0.16 -36.70 -68.74
CA PRO A 185 -1.53 -37.21 -68.93
C PRO A 185 -2.14 -36.84 -70.30
N ASN A 186 -1.31 -36.90 -71.34
CA ASN A 186 -1.65 -36.68 -72.73
C ASN A 186 -0.82 -37.60 -73.67
N ASP A 187 0.10 -38.42 -73.15
CA ASP A 187 1.00 -39.32 -73.89
C ASP A 187 1.03 -40.70 -73.18
N PRO A 188 0.34 -41.73 -73.70
CA PRO A 188 0.05 -43.00 -73.01
C PRO A 188 1.22 -44.01 -73.06
N ASP A 189 2.45 -43.49 -73.07
CA ASP A 189 3.75 -44.16 -73.27
C ASP A 189 4.80 -43.09 -72.92
N SER A 190 4.94 -42.76 -71.63
CA SER A 190 5.61 -41.54 -71.14
C SER A 190 7.11 -41.42 -71.47
N ASP A 191 7.77 -42.49 -71.93
CA ASP A 191 9.20 -42.49 -72.24
C ASP A 191 9.61 -43.02 -73.63
N ASP A 192 8.65 -43.36 -74.51
CA ASP A 192 8.82 -43.95 -75.86
C ASP A 192 9.34 -45.42 -75.86
N ASP A 193 9.01 -46.23 -74.84
CA ASP A 193 9.34 -47.68 -74.75
C ASP A 193 8.51 -48.55 -75.73
N GLY A 194 7.19 -48.38 -75.73
CA GLY A 194 6.22 -49.22 -76.45
C GLY A 194 5.25 -50.01 -75.58
N LEU A 195 5.44 -50.04 -74.27
CA LEU A 195 4.46 -50.37 -73.23
C LEU A 195 3.83 -49.07 -72.72
N SER A 196 2.55 -49.11 -72.32
CA SER A 196 1.84 -47.93 -71.79
C SER A 196 1.88 -47.90 -70.27
N ASP A 197 1.97 -46.71 -69.68
CA ASP A 197 2.15 -46.44 -68.24
C ASP A 197 1.25 -47.31 -67.32
N GLY A 198 -0.02 -47.53 -67.69
CA GLY A 198 -1.00 -48.33 -66.96
C GLY A 198 -0.85 -49.86 -67.12
N ASP A 199 -0.26 -50.32 -68.24
CA ASP A 199 0.18 -51.71 -68.39
C ASP A 199 1.53 -51.92 -67.68
N GLU A 200 2.46 -50.97 -67.75
CA GLU A 200 3.71 -50.94 -66.96
C GLU A 200 3.44 -51.08 -65.45
N LEU A 201 2.55 -50.26 -64.90
CA LEU A 201 2.08 -50.35 -63.51
C LEU A 201 1.39 -51.70 -63.18
N THR A 202 0.91 -52.41 -64.20
CA THR A 202 0.31 -53.75 -64.07
C THR A 202 1.38 -54.85 -64.06
N TRP A 203 2.51 -54.66 -64.74
CA TRP A 203 3.69 -55.56 -64.68
C TRP A 203 4.57 -55.28 -63.46
N GLY A 204 4.75 -54.01 -63.09
CA GLY A 204 5.65 -53.57 -62.01
C GLY A 204 6.84 -52.73 -62.49
N ALA A 205 6.80 -52.25 -63.74
CA ALA A 205 7.75 -51.32 -64.34
C ALA A 205 7.66 -49.89 -63.74
N ASP A 206 8.57 -49.00 -64.15
CA ASP A 206 8.65 -47.58 -63.75
C ASP A 206 8.44 -46.69 -64.99
N PRO A 207 7.24 -46.10 -65.23
CA PRO A 207 6.83 -45.35 -66.44
C PRO A 207 7.58 -44.07 -66.83
N LEU A 208 8.86 -43.98 -66.45
CA LEU A 208 9.80 -42.91 -66.75
C LEU A 208 11.20 -43.49 -67.04
N ASN A 209 11.32 -44.81 -67.27
CA ASN A 209 12.55 -45.54 -67.48
C ASN A 209 12.39 -46.89 -68.27
N LEU A 210 12.26 -46.80 -69.60
CA LEU A 210 12.79 -47.57 -70.78
C LEU A 210 13.54 -48.93 -70.65
N ASP A 211 13.88 -49.39 -69.45
CA ASP A 211 14.82 -50.47 -69.07
C ASP A 211 14.77 -50.57 -67.52
N THR A 212 13.63 -50.99 -66.95
CA THR A 212 13.30 -50.88 -65.51
C THR A 212 14.35 -51.52 -64.61
N ASP A 213 14.80 -52.74 -64.95
CA ASP A 213 15.75 -53.49 -64.12
C ASP A 213 17.23 -53.24 -64.48
N GLY A 214 17.50 -52.67 -65.66
CA GLY A 214 18.83 -52.32 -66.13
C GLY A 214 19.58 -53.42 -66.88
N ASP A 215 18.89 -54.46 -67.37
CA ASP A 215 19.40 -55.47 -68.28
C ASP A 215 19.91 -54.86 -69.61
N THR A 216 19.21 -53.85 -70.16
CA THR A 216 19.30 -53.24 -71.51
C THR A 216 18.41 -53.81 -72.63
N LEU A 217 17.36 -54.54 -72.28
CA LEU A 217 16.16 -54.82 -73.08
C LEU A 217 15.04 -53.87 -72.62
N PRO A 218 14.26 -53.22 -73.51
CA PRO A 218 13.15 -52.37 -73.08
C PRO A 218 11.93 -53.17 -72.61
N ASP A 219 11.26 -52.69 -71.57
CA ASP A 219 10.09 -53.27 -70.91
C ASP A 219 8.98 -53.70 -71.89
N GLY A 220 8.76 -52.95 -72.98
CA GLY A 220 7.81 -53.28 -74.04
C GLY A 220 8.29 -54.39 -74.99
N GLU A 221 9.60 -54.50 -75.25
CA GLU A 221 10.18 -55.65 -75.99
C GLU A 221 10.19 -56.90 -75.09
N GLU A 222 10.37 -56.73 -73.78
CA GLU A 222 10.24 -57.80 -72.77
C GLU A 222 8.83 -58.39 -72.72
N VAL A 223 7.79 -57.55 -72.63
CA VAL A 223 6.39 -58.01 -72.63
C VAL A 223 5.98 -58.66 -73.97
N GLU A 224 6.55 -58.26 -75.12
CA GLU A 224 6.37 -59.00 -76.39
C GLU A 224 7.08 -60.37 -76.38
N ASN A 225 8.27 -60.47 -75.77
CA ASN A 225 9.04 -61.71 -75.66
C ASN A 225 8.49 -62.68 -74.57
N GLY A 226 7.85 -62.14 -73.53
CA GLY A 226 7.28 -62.87 -72.41
C GLY A 226 8.16 -63.00 -71.17
N THR A 227 9.09 -62.06 -70.96
CA THR A 227 9.89 -61.90 -69.74
C THR A 227 9.15 -60.98 -68.73
N ASP A 228 9.79 -60.65 -67.59
CA ASP A 228 9.23 -59.86 -66.48
C ASP A 228 10.07 -58.58 -66.27
N PRO A 229 9.64 -57.40 -66.78
CA PRO A 229 10.46 -56.17 -66.84
C PRO A 229 11.01 -55.64 -65.51
N ALA A 230 10.52 -56.17 -64.39
CA ALA A 230 11.03 -55.85 -63.07
C ALA A 230 12.19 -56.78 -62.61
N ASN A 231 12.70 -57.66 -63.48
CA ASN A 231 13.61 -58.74 -63.10
C ASN A 231 14.48 -59.30 -64.25
N ALA A 232 15.69 -58.72 -64.38
CA ALA A 232 16.80 -58.91 -65.34
C ALA A 232 17.37 -60.34 -65.54
N ASP A 233 16.64 -61.35 -65.12
CA ASP A 233 16.99 -62.77 -64.98
C ASP A 233 15.65 -63.49 -64.70
N THR A 234 14.69 -63.44 -65.65
CA THR A 234 13.26 -63.82 -65.45
C THR A 234 13.10 -65.20 -64.81
N ASP A 235 14.00 -66.12 -65.15
CA ASP A 235 13.97 -67.48 -64.63
C ASP A 235 15.01 -67.78 -63.53
N GLY A 236 15.92 -66.85 -63.22
CA GLY A 236 16.93 -67.02 -62.18
C GLY A 236 18.09 -67.95 -62.56
N ASP A 237 18.50 -68.00 -63.83
CA ASP A 237 19.69 -68.69 -64.33
C ASP A 237 20.99 -68.01 -63.88
N GLY A 238 21.03 -66.68 -64.01
CA GLY A 238 22.22 -65.85 -63.79
C GLY A 238 22.98 -65.47 -65.07
N GLU A 239 22.42 -65.72 -66.25
CA GLU A 239 22.70 -65.00 -67.51
C GLU A 239 21.47 -64.11 -67.80
N PRO A 240 21.60 -62.78 -67.95
CA PRO A 240 20.44 -61.88 -68.13
C PRO A 240 19.63 -62.11 -69.41
N ASP A 241 18.38 -61.66 -69.39
CA ASP A 241 17.37 -61.97 -70.41
C ASP A 241 17.74 -61.47 -71.82
N ASN A 242 18.49 -60.36 -71.95
CA ASN A 242 18.99 -59.91 -73.27
C ASN A 242 20.12 -60.75 -73.89
N VAL A 243 20.74 -61.65 -73.10
CA VAL A 243 21.81 -62.53 -73.57
C VAL A 243 21.47 -64.01 -73.47
N ASP A 244 20.48 -64.39 -72.65
CA ASP A 244 20.05 -65.78 -72.58
C ASP A 244 19.24 -66.21 -73.81
N PRO A 245 19.59 -67.32 -74.48
CA PRO A 245 18.73 -67.92 -75.50
C PRO A 245 17.41 -68.55 -75.01
N ALA A 246 17.06 -68.56 -73.71
CA ALA A 246 15.87 -69.24 -73.19
C ALA A 246 15.31 -68.70 -71.83
N PRO A 247 15.06 -67.38 -71.64
CA PRO A 247 14.87 -66.70 -70.33
C PRO A 247 13.56 -67.02 -69.57
N GLY A 248 13.20 -68.31 -69.48
CA GLY A 248 11.97 -68.82 -68.88
C GLY A 248 12.07 -70.29 -68.43
N GLU A 249 13.27 -70.89 -68.36
CA GLU A 249 13.52 -72.33 -68.13
C GLU A 249 14.57 -72.69 -67.02
N LEU A 250 14.76 -71.86 -65.98
CA LEU A 250 15.46 -72.03 -64.67
C LEU A 250 16.42 -73.25 -64.51
N PRO A 251 17.73 -73.05 -64.29
CA PRO A 251 18.74 -74.11 -64.15
C PRO A 251 18.93 -74.63 -62.71
N THR A 252 19.77 -75.66 -62.52
CA THR A 252 19.88 -76.39 -61.23
C THR A 252 21.13 -75.97 -60.37
N PRO A 253 21.01 -75.32 -59.16
CA PRO A 253 21.97 -74.27 -58.65
C PRO A 253 22.83 -74.48 -57.34
N THR A 254 23.46 -73.38 -56.77
CA THR A 254 24.23 -73.22 -55.44
C THR A 254 24.58 -71.72 -54.95
N PRO A 255 24.78 -71.35 -53.62
CA PRO A 255 24.90 -69.95 -52.98
C PRO A 255 26.18 -69.63 -52.06
N THR A 256 26.50 -68.52 -51.28
CA THR A 256 26.26 -67.02 -51.10
C THR A 256 27.09 -66.39 -49.88
N ASP A 257 27.33 -65.04 -49.68
CA ASP A 257 28.07 -64.36 -48.51
C ASP A 257 27.67 -62.84 -48.12
N THR A 258 28.49 -61.99 -47.40
CA THR A 258 28.08 -60.86 -46.46
C THR A 258 28.98 -59.54 -46.29
N ALA A 259 28.53 -58.43 -45.60
CA ALA A 259 29.23 -57.08 -45.41
C ALA A 259 28.95 -56.18 -44.11
N THR A 260 29.52 -54.93 -43.90
CA THR A 260 29.39 -54.03 -42.64
C THR A 260 29.89 -52.50 -42.67
N PRO A 261 29.35 -51.47 -41.90
CA PRO A 261 29.71 -49.98 -41.88
C PRO A 261 29.91 -49.17 -40.50
N THR A 262 30.20 -47.82 -40.41
CA THR A 262 30.34 -46.95 -39.13
C THR A 262 30.41 -45.33 -39.21
N PRO A 263 30.05 -44.46 -38.17
CA PRO A 263 30.02 -42.92 -38.18
C PRO A 263 30.54 -42.02 -36.95
N THR A 264 30.51 -40.63 -36.91
CA THR A 264 30.97 -39.65 -35.78
C THR A 264 30.62 -38.08 -35.89
N ALA A 265 30.63 -37.19 -34.82
CA ALA A 265 30.37 -35.67 -34.81
C ALA A 265 30.84 -34.74 -33.57
N THR A 266 30.79 -33.34 -33.58
CA THR A 266 31.25 -32.25 -32.54
C THR A 266 30.96 -30.73 -32.98
N ALA A 267 30.93 -29.47 -32.36
CA ALA A 267 30.93 -28.62 -31.06
C ALA A 267 30.43 -27.10 -31.33
N THR A 268 30.51 -25.88 -30.66
CA THR A 268 31.23 -25.09 -29.53
C THR A 268 30.50 -23.72 -29.06
N ASN A 269 31.10 -22.64 -28.40
CA ASN A 269 30.42 -21.44 -27.69
C ASN A 269 31.14 -20.00 -27.45
N GLN A 270 30.41 -18.85 -27.16
CA GLN A 270 30.64 -17.66 -26.16
C GLN A 270 30.29 -16.11 -26.53
N PRO A 271 29.82 -15.16 -25.60
CA PRO A 271 29.44 -13.69 -25.83
C PRO A 271 29.85 -12.52 -24.80
N THR A 272 29.45 -11.20 -24.94
CA THR A 272 29.65 -9.99 -23.98
C THR A 272 28.67 -8.73 -24.15
N ASN A 273 28.80 -7.55 -23.44
CA ASN A 273 27.74 -6.50 -23.08
C ASN A 273 28.02 -4.93 -23.23
N THR A 274 27.03 -4.08 -23.67
CA THR A 274 26.24 -2.90 -23.05
C THR A 274 26.92 -1.69 -22.27
N PRO A 275 26.44 -0.39 -22.03
CA PRO A 275 25.24 0.53 -22.35
C PRO A 275 25.47 2.11 -22.63
N THR A 276 24.43 3.00 -22.50
CA THR A 276 24.34 4.51 -22.14
C THR A 276 24.64 5.68 -23.15
N PHE A 277 24.30 7.02 -23.06
CA PHE A 277 23.54 8.00 -22.17
C PHE A 277 23.30 9.45 -22.83
N THR A 278 22.41 10.37 -22.31
CA THR A 278 22.46 11.93 -22.24
C THR A 278 21.10 12.73 -22.33
N ALA A 279 20.72 13.61 -21.36
CA ALA A 279 19.60 14.63 -21.43
C ALA A 279 19.52 15.68 -20.24
N THR A 280 18.88 16.88 -20.36
CA THR A 280 18.45 17.86 -19.26
C THR A 280 17.70 19.17 -19.76
N PRO A 281 16.56 19.62 -19.17
CA PRO A 281 16.22 21.08 -18.98
C PRO A 281 15.23 21.46 -17.79
N THR A 282 14.98 22.77 -17.47
CA THR A 282 14.01 23.28 -16.40
C THR A 282 13.57 24.78 -16.54
N ASN A 283 12.51 25.30 -15.86
CA ASN A 283 12.13 26.75 -15.72
C ASN A 283 11.20 27.12 -14.49
N THR A 284 11.17 28.39 -13.98
CA THR A 284 10.51 28.86 -12.70
C THR A 284 10.32 30.42 -12.56
N PRO A 285 9.44 30.99 -11.69
CA PRO A 285 9.78 32.13 -10.75
C PRO A 285 8.94 32.27 -9.41
N THR A 286 9.26 33.23 -8.49
CA THR A 286 8.63 33.55 -7.14
C THR A 286 9.25 34.87 -6.50
N PRO A 287 9.04 35.42 -5.24
CA PRO A 287 8.06 35.30 -4.09
C PRO A 287 7.65 36.68 -3.38
N SER A 288 7.37 36.70 -2.02
CA SER A 288 7.22 37.87 -1.04
C SER A 288 5.78 38.41 -0.75
N ALA A 289 5.38 39.20 0.31
CA ALA A 289 5.99 40.00 1.42
C ALA A 289 5.03 40.26 2.67
N THR A 290 5.36 41.11 3.69
CA THR A 290 4.55 41.35 4.96
C THR A 290 4.77 42.73 5.69
N PRO A 291 3.76 43.35 6.36
CA PRO A 291 3.91 44.05 7.67
C PRO A 291 2.67 44.03 8.64
N THR A 292 2.71 44.71 9.81
CA THR A 292 1.70 44.71 10.94
C THR A 292 1.46 46.14 11.55
N PHE A 293 0.77 46.50 12.66
CA PHE A 293 0.28 45.88 13.94
C PHE A 293 -0.82 46.74 14.69
N SER A 294 -1.46 46.17 15.74
CA SER A 294 -2.17 46.77 16.92
C SER A 294 -3.58 47.45 16.82
N PRO A 295 -4.40 47.50 17.92
CA PRO A 295 -5.87 47.43 17.81
C PRO A 295 -6.72 48.53 18.52
N THR A 296 -7.98 48.69 18.07
CA THR A 296 -9.17 49.09 18.88
C THR A 296 -10.47 48.67 18.12
N PRO A 297 -11.68 48.77 18.71
CA PRO A 297 -12.66 47.67 18.75
C PRO A 297 -13.35 47.34 17.41
N ILE A 298 -13.81 46.09 17.28
CA ILE A 298 -14.50 45.59 16.07
C ILE A 298 -16.02 45.50 16.30
N PRO A 299 -16.88 45.80 15.30
CA PRO A 299 -18.34 45.89 15.48
C PRO A 299 -19.09 44.56 15.25
N PRO A 300 -20.40 44.47 15.59
CA PRO A 300 -21.25 43.39 15.11
C PRO A 300 -21.23 43.29 13.58
N GLY A 301 -21.27 42.06 13.05
CA GLY A 301 -20.96 41.74 11.65
C GLY A 301 -19.58 41.09 11.45
N ALA A 302 -18.75 41.02 12.50
CA ALA A 302 -17.42 40.40 12.50
C ALA A 302 -17.38 38.89 12.14
N TRP A 303 -18.52 38.20 12.12
CA TRP A 303 -18.63 36.81 11.67
C TRP A 303 -18.72 36.65 10.14
N ASN A 304 -19.02 37.71 9.38
CA ASN A 304 -19.23 37.64 7.94
C ASN A 304 -17.97 37.20 7.16
N GLY A 305 -18.17 36.36 6.13
CA GLY A 305 -17.17 36.03 5.11
C GLY A 305 -16.77 34.56 5.08
N VAL A 306 -15.61 34.30 4.46
CA VAL A 306 -15.04 32.97 4.25
C VAL A 306 -14.06 32.64 5.37
N TRP A 307 -14.26 31.48 6.00
CA TRP A 307 -13.49 30.96 7.11
C TRP A 307 -12.85 29.64 6.69
N LEU A 308 -11.52 29.60 6.64
CA LEU A 308 -10.78 28.34 6.55
C LEU A 308 -10.92 27.60 7.89
N SER A 309 -11.10 26.28 7.85
CA SER A 309 -11.21 25.44 9.05
C SER A 309 -10.11 24.39 9.07
N SER A 310 -9.71 23.93 10.24
CA SER A 310 -8.82 22.78 10.38
C SER A 310 -9.53 21.65 11.11
N CYS A 311 -10.07 20.69 10.36
CA CYS A 311 -10.54 19.42 10.89
C CYS A 311 -9.59 18.29 10.41
N GLN A 312 -9.46 17.22 11.19
CA GLN A 312 -8.55 16.10 10.88
C GLN A 312 -9.23 14.89 10.22
N PHE A 313 -10.56 14.92 10.03
CA PHE A 313 -11.36 13.71 9.76
C PHE A 313 -12.33 13.79 8.56
N LEU A 314 -12.51 14.95 7.94
CA LEU A 314 -13.21 15.13 6.66
C LEU A 314 -12.48 16.16 5.80
N ASP A 315 -12.83 16.28 4.52
CA ASP A 315 -12.43 17.41 3.68
C ASP A 315 -13.23 18.68 4.06
N CYS A 316 -13.03 19.18 5.29
CA CYS A 316 -13.65 20.41 5.80
C CYS A 316 -13.03 21.64 5.12
N GLY A 317 -13.47 21.90 3.89
CA GLY A 317 -13.18 23.16 3.19
C GLY A 317 -13.71 24.38 3.95
N SER A 318 -13.57 25.57 3.35
CA SER A 318 -13.99 26.80 4.01
C SER A 318 -15.50 26.83 4.30
N VAL A 319 -15.87 27.31 5.48
CA VAL A 319 -17.24 27.71 5.80
C VAL A 319 -17.46 29.15 5.33
N ILE A 320 -18.63 29.44 4.76
CA ILE A 320 -19.07 30.79 4.38
C ILE A 320 -20.19 31.18 5.34
N LEU A 321 -19.98 32.23 6.14
CA LEU A 321 -20.97 32.77 7.07
C LEU A 321 -21.53 34.11 6.57
N SER A 322 -22.85 34.27 6.71
CA SER A 322 -23.64 35.43 6.29
C SER A 322 -24.58 35.86 7.41
N HIS A 323 -24.45 37.12 7.81
CA HIS A 323 -25.10 37.75 8.96
C HIS A 323 -25.47 39.19 8.61
N ASN A 324 -26.76 39.55 8.72
CA ASN A 324 -27.23 40.89 8.44
C ASN A 324 -27.05 41.80 9.66
N GLU A 325 -26.64 43.06 9.43
CA GLU A 325 -26.42 44.05 10.48
C GLU A 325 -27.74 44.36 11.23
N GLY A 326 -27.82 43.91 12.48
CA GLY A 326 -29.00 44.09 13.34
C GLY A 326 -29.96 42.90 13.43
N GLU A 327 -29.71 41.79 12.72
CA GLU A 327 -30.36 40.51 12.99
C GLU A 327 -29.54 39.69 14.00
N GLU A 328 -30.19 38.90 14.85
CA GLU A 328 -29.49 38.00 15.79
C GLU A 328 -29.02 36.69 15.10
N THR A 329 -29.60 36.35 13.94
CA THR A 329 -29.40 35.07 13.27
C THR A 329 -28.27 35.08 12.23
N VAL A 330 -27.40 34.08 12.29
CA VAL A 330 -26.41 33.74 11.27
C VAL A 330 -26.93 32.61 10.39
N SER A 331 -26.67 32.70 9.10
CA SER A 331 -26.80 31.59 8.16
C SER A 331 -25.46 31.34 7.48
N GLY A 332 -25.20 30.11 7.05
CA GLY A 332 -23.95 29.76 6.38
C GLY A 332 -24.02 28.47 5.60
N THR A 333 -22.99 28.24 4.80
CA THR A 333 -22.82 27.03 3.99
C THR A 333 -21.36 26.56 4.01
N PHE A 334 -21.15 25.27 3.81
CA PHE A 334 -19.81 24.74 3.52
C PHE A 334 -19.52 24.98 2.04
N ALA A 335 -18.29 25.39 1.68
CA ALA A 335 -17.93 25.67 0.28
C ALA A 335 -18.03 24.45 -0.66
N ALA A 336 -18.10 23.23 -0.11
CA ALA A 336 -18.45 22.02 -0.85
C ALA A 336 -19.95 21.92 -1.27
N GLY A 337 -20.77 22.92 -0.95
CA GLY A 337 -22.16 23.07 -1.41
C GLY A 337 -23.21 22.20 -0.71
N ASN A 338 -22.80 21.08 -0.09
CA ASN A 338 -23.69 20.03 0.41
C ASN A 338 -24.07 20.15 1.91
N GLY A 339 -24.12 21.37 2.45
CA GLY A 339 -24.55 21.59 3.83
C GLY A 339 -24.75 23.05 4.23
N THR A 340 -25.42 23.23 5.36
CA THR A 340 -25.82 24.52 5.94
C THR A 340 -25.41 24.64 7.40
N ILE A 341 -25.23 25.87 7.86
CA ILE A 341 -25.13 26.25 9.28
C ILE A 341 -26.20 27.31 9.55
N VAL A 342 -26.89 27.22 10.69
CA VAL A 342 -27.86 28.23 11.16
C VAL A 342 -27.64 28.44 12.66
N GLY A 343 -27.52 29.68 13.09
CA GLY A 343 -27.22 30.00 14.49
C GLY A 343 -27.65 31.39 14.93
N ILE A 344 -27.33 31.71 16.18
CA ILE A 344 -27.62 32.97 16.86
C ILE A 344 -26.30 33.52 17.42
N ILE A 345 -26.05 34.82 17.24
CA ILE A 345 -24.92 35.53 17.85
C ILE A 345 -25.34 36.14 19.19
N GLU A 346 -24.55 35.87 20.23
CA GLU A 346 -24.55 36.60 21.49
C GLU A 346 -23.12 37.15 21.71
N GLU A 347 -22.94 38.47 21.68
CA GLU A 347 -21.63 39.11 21.83
C GLU A 347 -20.58 38.59 20.81
N ASN A 348 -19.55 37.87 21.25
CA ASN A 348 -18.54 37.22 20.40
C ASN A 348 -18.81 35.71 20.17
N ARG A 349 -19.94 35.19 20.62
CA ARG A 349 -20.33 33.77 20.52
C ARG A 349 -21.32 33.52 19.40
N LEU A 350 -21.20 32.38 18.72
CA LEU A 350 -22.16 31.84 17.75
C LEU A 350 -22.61 30.44 18.23
N THR A 351 -23.87 30.32 18.61
CA THR A 351 -24.50 29.02 18.93
C THR A 351 -25.45 28.61 17.81
N GLY A 352 -25.64 27.32 17.54
CA GLY A 352 -26.54 26.92 16.46
C GLY A 352 -26.55 25.44 16.11
N THR A 353 -26.97 25.15 14.90
CA THR A 353 -26.98 23.82 14.29
C THR A 353 -26.30 23.79 12.93
N TRP A 354 -25.86 22.60 12.54
CA TRP A 354 -25.31 22.30 11.22
C TRP A 354 -26.07 21.15 10.56
N SER A 355 -25.99 21.07 9.24
CA SER A 355 -26.45 19.95 8.43
C SER A 355 -25.48 19.74 7.27
N PHE A 356 -24.99 18.51 7.04
CA PHE A 356 -24.12 18.18 5.91
C PHE A 356 -24.30 16.71 5.53
N ALA A 357 -24.41 16.43 4.23
CA ALA A 357 -24.53 15.07 3.65
C ALA A 357 -25.67 14.16 4.20
N GLY A 358 -26.59 14.70 5.01
CA GLY A 358 -27.68 13.95 5.66
C GLY A 358 -27.53 13.82 7.19
N GLU A 359 -26.34 14.12 7.72
CA GLU A 359 -26.08 14.25 9.15
C GLU A 359 -26.38 15.68 9.64
N ASN A 360 -26.70 15.83 10.92
CA ASN A 360 -27.06 17.12 11.53
C ASN A 360 -26.62 17.14 13.00
N GLY A 361 -26.33 18.32 13.53
CA GLY A 361 -25.93 18.46 14.94
C GLY A 361 -25.84 19.92 15.39
N SER A 362 -25.01 20.20 16.40
CA SER A 362 -24.93 21.49 17.11
C SER A 362 -23.54 22.12 17.04
N ILE A 363 -23.49 23.46 16.97
CA ILE A 363 -22.26 24.26 17.06
C ILE A 363 -22.29 25.21 18.26
N ASP A 364 -21.13 25.44 18.87
CA ASP A 364 -20.90 26.46 19.89
C ASP A 364 -19.48 27.03 19.71
N PHE A 365 -19.39 28.20 19.07
CA PHE A 365 -18.14 28.84 18.66
C PHE A 365 -17.97 30.23 19.27
N TRP A 366 -16.74 30.67 19.45
CA TRP A 366 -16.38 32.00 19.92
C TRP A 366 -15.31 32.64 19.05
N LEU A 367 -15.53 33.90 18.69
CA LEU A 367 -14.66 34.75 17.88
C LEU A 367 -13.57 35.39 18.76
N SER A 368 -12.33 35.46 18.26
CA SER A 368 -11.26 36.22 18.90
C SER A 368 -11.53 37.73 18.86
N ASP A 369 -10.96 38.48 19.82
CA ASP A 369 -11.17 39.94 19.95
C ASP A 369 -10.65 40.75 18.75
N ASP A 370 -9.75 40.16 17.96
CA ASP A 370 -9.25 40.72 16.69
C ASP A 370 -10.13 40.37 15.46
N GLY A 371 -11.18 39.58 15.65
CA GLY A 371 -12.12 39.16 14.59
C GLY A 371 -11.50 38.30 13.48
N GLN A 372 -10.27 37.80 13.67
CA GLN A 372 -9.52 37.05 12.64
C GLN A 372 -9.70 35.53 12.75
N ASN A 373 -10.06 35.02 13.93
CA ASN A 373 -10.11 33.61 14.26
C ASN A 373 -11.37 33.27 15.07
N TRP A 374 -11.75 32.00 15.09
CA TRP A 374 -12.69 31.45 16.07
C TRP A 374 -12.26 30.06 16.55
N ILE A 375 -12.68 29.71 17.75
CA ILE A 375 -12.51 28.38 18.36
C ILE A 375 -13.84 27.92 18.96
N GLY A 376 -14.05 26.62 19.10
CA GLY A 376 -15.22 26.08 19.78
C GLY A 376 -15.46 24.62 19.45
N ASN A 377 -16.70 24.16 19.60
CA ASN A 377 -17.03 22.74 19.57
C ASN A 377 -18.06 22.38 18.50
N TRP A 378 -17.78 21.29 17.81
CA TRP A 378 -18.69 20.57 16.91
C TRP A 378 -19.30 19.40 17.69
N ASP A 379 -20.63 19.33 17.75
CA ASP A 379 -21.39 18.30 18.48
C ASP A 379 -20.90 18.08 19.91
N LYS A 380 -20.42 19.17 20.53
CA LYS A 380 -19.76 19.27 21.86
C LYS A 380 -18.44 18.49 22.01
N THR A 381 -18.27 17.43 21.24
CA THR A 381 -17.25 16.38 21.40
C THR A 381 -16.00 16.57 20.54
N ALA A 382 -16.03 17.43 19.52
CA ALA A 382 -14.85 17.73 18.70
C ALA A 382 -14.49 19.23 18.77
N ALA A 383 -13.28 19.53 19.27
CA ALA A 383 -12.73 20.87 19.28
C ALA A 383 -12.32 21.30 17.86
N TRP A 384 -12.91 22.39 17.37
CA TRP A 384 -12.68 22.98 16.05
C TRP A 384 -12.13 24.39 16.18
N CYS A 385 -11.43 24.84 15.13
CA CYS A 385 -11.07 26.24 14.95
C CYS A 385 -11.17 26.63 13.48
N GLY A 386 -11.35 27.93 13.26
CA GLY A 386 -11.30 28.54 11.94
C GLY A 386 -10.63 29.91 11.96
N TYR A 387 -10.18 30.34 10.78
CA TYR A 387 -9.39 31.54 10.58
C TYR A 387 -9.75 32.16 9.22
N ARG A 388 -9.59 33.49 9.09
CA ARG A 388 -9.82 34.18 7.82
C ARG A 388 -8.72 33.83 6.81
N ASP A 389 -9.03 33.86 5.52
CA ASP A 389 -8.04 33.63 4.47
C ASP A 389 -6.84 34.60 4.61
N GLY A 390 -5.63 34.05 4.49
CA GLY A 390 -4.37 34.76 4.74
C GLY A 390 -3.93 34.89 6.22
N GLN A 391 -4.73 34.46 7.20
CA GLN A 391 -4.35 34.50 8.63
C GLN A 391 -3.66 33.20 9.10
N PRO A 392 -2.83 33.24 10.16
CA PRO A 392 -2.28 32.04 10.77
C PRO A 392 -3.36 31.27 11.54
N GLN A 393 -3.37 29.94 11.42
CA GLN A 393 -4.25 29.07 12.21
C GLN A 393 -4.02 29.29 13.72
N PRO A 394 -5.07 29.44 14.54
CA PRO A 394 -4.93 29.63 15.99
C PRO A 394 -4.34 28.38 16.66
N SER A 395 -3.59 28.60 17.75
CA SER A 395 -2.88 27.55 18.48
C SER A 395 -3.04 27.72 20.00
N PRO A 396 -3.33 26.65 20.77
CA PRO A 396 -3.57 25.28 20.30
C PRO A 396 -4.95 25.11 19.65
N CYS A 397 -5.03 24.27 18.62
CA CYS A 397 -6.28 23.83 18.02
C CYS A 397 -6.31 22.29 18.00
N GLY A 398 -7.44 21.70 18.40
CA GLY A 398 -7.65 20.25 18.43
C GLY A 398 -7.45 19.54 19.79
N VAL A 399 -6.99 20.21 20.85
CA VAL A 399 -7.00 19.68 22.24
C VAL A 399 -7.24 20.78 23.28
N ALA A 400 -8.16 20.50 24.21
CA ALA A 400 -8.35 21.20 25.50
C ALA A 400 -8.14 22.73 25.50
N THR A 401 -8.88 23.46 24.67
CA THR A 401 -9.09 24.90 24.92
C THR A 401 -9.91 25.06 26.19
N TRP A 402 -9.48 25.93 27.09
CA TRP A 402 -10.21 26.26 28.32
C TRP A 402 -11.32 27.30 28.09
N TYR A 403 -11.34 27.95 26.92
CA TYR A 403 -12.36 28.91 26.51
C TYR A 403 -13.80 28.41 26.75
N GLY A 404 -14.69 29.27 27.23
CA GLY A 404 -16.14 29.09 27.25
C GLY A 404 -16.75 29.05 28.65
N ASP A 405 -18.02 28.68 28.70
CA ASP A 405 -18.82 28.60 29.93
C ASP A 405 -18.70 27.21 30.59
N TRP A 406 -18.23 27.18 31.84
CA TRP A 406 -18.05 25.98 32.66
C TRP A 406 -18.94 26.01 33.90
N ALA A 407 -19.79 25.01 34.08
CA ALA A 407 -20.51 24.79 35.34
C ALA A 407 -19.60 24.08 36.34
N THR A 408 -19.50 24.60 37.57
CA THR A 408 -18.59 24.09 38.60
C THR A 408 -19.32 23.41 39.75
N ASN A 409 -18.78 22.32 40.28
CA ASN A 409 -19.25 21.73 41.53
C ASN A 409 -18.47 22.35 42.70
N CYS A 410 -19.19 23.00 43.61
CA CYS A 410 -18.65 23.34 44.93
C CYS A 410 -19.63 22.85 46.00
N GLY A 411 -19.07 22.34 47.11
CA GLY A 411 -19.85 21.76 48.20
C GLY A 411 -20.82 22.77 48.83
N ALA A 412 -22.10 22.64 48.48
CA ALA A 412 -23.24 23.47 48.90
C ALA A 412 -23.35 24.88 48.27
N ALA A 413 -24.37 25.03 47.42
CA ALA A 413 -25.13 26.25 47.15
C ALA A 413 -24.35 27.53 46.76
N GLY A 414 -23.99 27.67 45.48
CA GLY A 414 -23.91 29.00 44.86
C GLY A 414 -22.67 29.33 44.01
N CYS A 415 -21.77 28.39 43.75
CA CYS A 415 -20.73 28.57 42.73
C CYS A 415 -21.36 28.34 41.35
N GLY A 416 -21.70 29.43 40.66
CA GLY A 416 -22.29 29.41 39.32
C GLY A 416 -21.26 29.15 38.22
N THR A 417 -21.67 29.39 36.98
CA THR A 417 -20.81 29.26 35.79
C THR A 417 -19.56 30.14 35.90
N ALA A 418 -18.39 29.57 35.60
CA ALA A 418 -17.18 30.33 35.29
C ALA A 418 -17.09 30.51 33.77
N ARG A 419 -17.02 31.75 33.28
CA ARG A 419 -16.74 32.06 31.88
C ARG A 419 -15.25 32.31 31.73
N LEU A 420 -14.58 31.52 30.87
CA LEU A 420 -13.15 31.65 30.58
C LEU A 420 -12.93 32.15 29.15
N THR A 421 -11.99 33.08 28.99
CA THR A 421 -11.46 33.57 27.71
C THR A 421 -10.01 33.12 27.61
N GLN A 422 -9.58 32.71 26.41
CA GLN A 422 -8.22 32.19 26.17
C GLN A 422 -7.53 32.95 25.04
N ASN A 423 -6.35 33.50 25.33
CA ASN A 423 -5.47 34.16 24.37
C ASN A 423 -4.13 33.42 24.32
N GLY A 424 -4.00 32.48 23.37
CA GLY A 424 -2.85 31.58 23.30
C GLY A 424 -2.75 30.68 24.55
N THR A 425 -1.76 30.93 25.39
CA THR A 425 -1.59 30.25 26.69
C THR A 425 -2.19 31.00 27.87
N GLU A 426 -2.53 32.28 27.73
CA GLU A 426 -3.07 33.10 28.82
C GLU A 426 -4.59 32.90 28.91
N ILE A 427 -5.08 32.78 30.15
CA ILE A 427 -6.50 32.59 30.48
C ILE A 427 -6.93 33.70 31.42
N GLU A 428 -7.95 34.44 31.00
CA GLU A 428 -8.73 35.34 31.87
C GLU A 428 -10.11 34.73 32.09
N GLY A 429 -10.75 35.01 33.23
CA GLY A 429 -12.07 34.48 33.49
C GLY A 429 -12.84 35.23 34.55
N THR A 430 -14.15 34.99 34.60
CA THR A 430 -15.08 35.61 35.55
C THR A 430 -16.11 34.62 36.07
N TYR A 431 -16.52 34.78 37.32
CA TYR A 431 -17.61 34.00 37.92
C TYR A 431 -18.97 34.64 37.67
N ALA A 432 -20.00 33.83 37.44
CA ALA A 432 -21.38 34.28 37.29
C ALA A 432 -21.80 35.21 38.44
N GLY A 433 -22.29 36.40 38.08
CA GLY A 433 -22.56 37.51 39.00
C GLY A 433 -21.48 38.60 39.04
N GLY A 434 -20.30 38.36 38.46
CA GLY A 434 -19.23 39.36 38.32
C GLY A 434 -18.42 39.63 39.60
N GLU A 435 -18.54 38.78 40.62
CA GLU A 435 -17.92 39.01 41.94
C GLU A 435 -16.43 38.65 42.05
N GLY A 436 -15.80 38.19 40.96
CA GLY A 436 -14.43 37.68 41.00
C GLY A 436 -13.82 37.35 39.63
N SER A 437 -12.48 37.31 39.58
CA SER A 437 -11.67 36.98 38.40
C SER A 437 -10.95 35.63 38.52
N ILE A 438 -10.53 35.11 37.37
CA ILE A 438 -9.55 34.03 37.21
C ILE A 438 -8.44 34.58 36.31
N GLU A 439 -7.18 34.40 36.72
CA GLU A 439 -5.98 34.73 35.93
C GLU A 439 -5.07 33.51 35.94
N ALA A 440 -4.86 32.88 34.79
CA ALA A 440 -4.17 31.59 34.70
C ALA A 440 -3.39 31.39 33.40
N THR A 441 -2.56 30.34 33.37
CA THR A 441 -1.82 29.89 32.18
C THR A 441 -2.17 28.44 31.87
N ALA A 442 -2.62 28.20 30.64
CA ALA A 442 -2.88 26.87 30.11
C ALA A 442 -1.60 26.27 29.47
N ASN A 443 -1.36 24.99 29.75
CA ASN A 443 -0.27 24.19 29.17
C ASN A 443 -0.80 22.80 28.82
N GLY A 444 -1.32 22.64 27.60
CA GLY A 444 -2.10 21.47 27.20
C GLY A 444 -3.37 21.35 28.05
N THR A 445 -3.61 20.17 28.62
CA THR A 445 -4.77 19.91 29.49
C THR A 445 -4.66 20.53 30.89
N ALA A 446 -3.50 21.06 31.30
CA ALA A 446 -3.32 21.70 32.61
C ALA A 446 -3.58 23.20 32.54
N LEU A 447 -4.21 23.76 33.58
CA LEU A 447 -4.37 25.20 33.80
C LEU A 447 -3.97 25.49 35.24
N ASN A 448 -3.00 26.39 35.43
CA ASN A 448 -2.53 26.82 36.75
C ASN A 448 -2.60 28.35 36.82
N GLY A 449 -3.00 28.89 37.96
CA GLY A 449 -3.12 30.34 38.13
C GLY A 449 -3.64 30.73 39.50
N THR A 450 -4.30 31.87 39.56
CA THR A 450 -4.95 32.41 40.75
C THR A 450 -6.42 32.76 40.48
N TRP A 451 -7.23 32.69 41.52
CA TRP A 451 -8.58 33.26 41.55
C TRP A 451 -8.61 34.50 42.45
N SER A 452 -9.57 35.39 42.20
CA SER A 452 -10.02 36.38 43.17
C SER A 452 -11.55 36.34 43.27
N ARG A 453 -12.10 36.56 44.47
CA ARG A 453 -13.54 36.83 44.65
C ARG A 453 -13.75 37.71 45.89
N ASN A 454 -14.46 38.82 45.72
CA ASN A 454 -14.68 39.85 46.74
C ASN A 454 -13.36 40.38 47.38
N SER A 455 -12.94 39.80 48.50
CA SER A 455 -11.70 40.16 49.21
C SER A 455 -10.81 38.95 49.54
N SER A 456 -11.08 37.81 48.90
CA SER A 456 -10.28 36.60 48.98
C SER A 456 -9.63 36.33 47.64
N SER A 457 -8.43 35.76 47.67
CA SER A 457 -7.68 35.31 46.50
C SER A 457 -6.83 34.12 46.90
N GLY A 458 -6.57 33.23 45.96
CA GLY A 458 -5.83 32.00 46.20
C GLY A 458 -5.34 31.35 44.91
N ASP A 459 -4.64 30.24 45.05
CA ASP A 459 -4.11 29.48 43.91
C ASP A 459 -5.16 28.52 43.34
N LEU A 460 -5.01 28.14 42.08
CA LEU A 460 -5.81 27.08 41.45
C LEU A 460 -4.96 26.23 40.50
N GLN A 461 -5.28 24.94 40.44
CA GLN A 461 -4.62 23.96 39.58
C GLN A 461 -5.67 22.99 39.04
N PHE A 462 -6.06 23.14 37.77
CA PHE A 462 -7.10 22.34 37.13
C PHE A 462 -6.54 21.52 35.96
N PHE A 463 -7.12 20.33 35.75
CA PHE A 463 -6.77 19.44 34.66
C PHE A 463 -8.03 19.06 33.87
N ALA A 464 -8.07 19.42 32.59
CA ALA A 464 -9.08 18.98 31.66
C ALA A 464 -8.94 17.48 31.38
N MET A 465 -10.06 16.77 31.35
CA MET A 465 -10.13 15.35 31.03
C MET A 465 -10.00 15.09 29.52
N GLU A 466 -9.86 13.83 29.13
CA GLU A 466 -9.59 13.39 27.75
C GLU A 466 -10.63 13.87 26.72
N SER A 467 -11.89 14.11 27.13
CA SER A 467 -12.94 14.69 26.26
C SER A 467 -12.85 16.21 26.06
N GLY A 468 -12.12 16.94 26.91
CA GLY A 468 -12.15 18.42 26.94
C GLY A 468 -13.47 19.04 27.44
N GLU A 469 -14.47 18.21 27.81
CA GLU A 469 -15.77 18.63 28.32
C GLU A 469 -15.86 18.71 29.85
N GLN A 470 -14.89 18.11 30.55
CA GLN A 470 -14.84 18.00 32.02
C GLN A 470 -13.47 18.40 32.53
N PHE A 471 -13.39 18.90 33.77
CA PHE A 471 -12.13 19.09 34.49
C PHE A 471 -12.23 18.71 35.97
N ASN A 472 -11.09 18.44 36.58
CA ASN A 472 -10.93 18.16 38.01
C ASN A 472 -9.61 18.79 38.50
N GLY A 473 -9.52 19.13 39.78
CA GLY A 473 -8.34 19.79 40.35
C GLY A 473 -8.60 20.45 41.70
N ASN A 474 -7.82 21.50 41.99
CA ASN A 474 -7.71 22.10 43.32
C ASN A 474 -7.99 23.62 43.31
N TYR A 475 -8.52 24.09 44.42
CA TYR A 475 -8.72 25.47 44.81
C TYR A 475 -8.00 25.66 46.15
N ASP A 476 -6.90 26.43 46.15
CA ASP A 476 -5.86 26.40 47.18
C ASP A 476 -5.33 24.96 47.46
N ASP A 477 -4.60 24.75 48.57
CA ASP A 477 -4.05 23.43 48.93
C ASP A 477 -5.13 22.42 49.40
N ASP A 478 -6.30 22.90 49.87
CA ASP A 478 -7.24 22.11 50.68
C ASP A 478 -8.57 21.72 49.98
N PHE A 479 -9.01 22.42 48.92
CA PHE A 479 -10.34 22.19 48.32
C PHE A 479 -10.27 21.56 46.92
N ALA A 480 -10.68 20.30 46.83
CA ALA A 480 -10.90 19.65 45.54
C ALA A 480 -12.14 20.24 44.82
N TRP A 481 -12.04 20.38 43.50
CA TRP A 481 -12.97 21.12 42.66
C TRP A 481 -13.10 20.47 41.28
N CYS A 482 -14.31 20.36 40.75
CA CYS A 482 -14.54 19.84 39.40
C CYS A 482 -15.53 20.70 38.61
N GLY A 483 -15.54 20.55 37.29
CA GLY A 483 -16.50 21.26 36.43
C GLY A 483 -16.71 20.59 35.08
N HIS A 484 -17.71 21.06 34.36
CA HIS A 484 -18.14 20.51 33.07
C HIS A 484 -18.71 21.58 32.14
N ARG A 485 -18.73 21.30 30.84
CA ARG A 485 -19.34 22.13 29.80
C ARG A 485 -20.86 21.92 29.71
N SER A 486 -21.56 22.88 29.10
CA SER A 486 -23.02 22.88 29.00
C SER A 486 -23.61 21.64 28.31
N GLY A 487 -24.12 20.71 29.12
CA GLY A 487 -24.76 19.46 28.68
C GLY A 487 -23.81 18.29 28.44
N ALA A 488 -22.59 18.34 28.97
CA ALA A 488 -21.91 17.14 29.47
C ALA A 488 -22.37 16.84 30.90
N ASP A 489 -22.14 15.64 31.42
CA ASP A 489 -22.31 15.34 32.85
C ASP A 489 -21.12 15.83 33.68
N PHE A 490 -21.25 15.86 35.01
CA PHE A 490 -20.08 16.01 35.90
C PHE A 490 -19.18 14.76 35.81
N PRO A 491 -17.85 14.90 35.97
CA PRO A 491 -16.97 13.73 36.06
C PRO A 491 -17.28 12.90 37.30
N GLU A 492 -17.24 11.57 37.17
CA GLU A 492 -17.26 10.63 38.30
C GLU A 492 -15.88 9.97 38.50
N PRO A 493 -15.27 10.01 39.70
CA PRO A 493 -15.68 10.79 40.88
C PRO A 493 -15.20 12.25 40.79
N CYS A 494 -16.13 13.20 40.90
CA CYS A 494 -15.83 14.54 41.37
C CYS A 494 -15.39 14.41 42.85
N LEU A 495 -14.22 14.95 43.21
CA LEU A 495 -13.48 14.60 44.43
C LEU A 495 -14.02 15.28 45.71
N ASN A 496 -15.32 15.16 45.97
CA ASN A 496 -16.06 15.91 46.99
C ASN A 496 -15.81 15.49 48.46
N ASP A 497 -14.86 14.59 48.75
CA ASP A 497 -14.70 13.96 50.09
C ASP A 497 -13.34 14.26 50.77
N GLY A 498 -12.77 15.44 50.47
CA GLY A 498 -11.87 16.20 51.37
C GLY A 498 -10.62 15.49 51.92
N THR A 499 -10.06 14.50 51.21
CA THR A 499 -8.97 13.66 51.74
C THR A 499 -7.79 13.47 50.79
N VAL A 500 -6.97 14.53 50.68
CA VAL A 500 -5.55 14.40 50.31
C VAL A 500 -4.70 14.92 51.47
N VAL A 501 -4.09 14.02 52.23
CA VAL A 501 -3.27 14.38 53.39
C VAL A 501 -1.79 14.26 53.04
N PHE A 502 -1.04 15.37 53.14
CA PHE A 502 0.42 15.37 53.09
C PHE A 502 1.03 15.86 54.42
N PRO A 503 1.98 15.12 55.02
CA PRO A 503 2.55 15.46 56.33
C PRO A 503 3.75 16.42 56.25
N ILE A 504 3.91 17.27 57.27
CA ILE A 504 4.94 18.33 57.32
C ILE A 504 6.16 17.90 58.16
N PHE A 505 7.23 17.49 57.48
CA PHE A 505 8.61 17.29 57.95
C PHE A 505 9.54 17.51 56.73
N PRO A 506 10.88 17.64 56.82
CA PRO A 506 11.72 18.08 55.67
C PRO A 506 11.47 17.23 54.41
N ILE A 507 10.70 17.77 53.47
CA ILE A 507 10.11 16.94 52.42
C ILE A 507 11.18 16.71 51.36
N VAL A 508 11.58 15.44 51.21
CA VAL A 508 12.31 14.96 50.04
C VAL A 508 11.32 14.92 48.86
N VAL A 509 10.87 16.09 48.39
CA VAL A 509 9.99 16.21 47.22
C VAL A 509 10.80 15.77 46.01
N VAL A 510 10.63 14.52 45.62
CA VAL A 510 11.36 13.95 44.50
C VAL A 510 10.44 13.49 43.40
N THR A 511 10.52 14.20 42.27
CA THR A 511 9.78 13.90 41.05
C THR A 511 10.68 13.28 40.01
N LEU A 512 10.18 12.24 39.36
CA LEU A 512 10.81 11.65 38.18
C LEU A 512 10.45 12.50 36.96
N GLN A 513 11.41 13.26 36.45
CA GLN A 513 11.24 14.01 35.20
C GLN A 513 11.87 13.28 34.00
N PRO A 514 11.27 13.38 32.80
CA PRO A 514 11.83 12.80 31.58
C PRO A 514 13.17 13.48 31.22
N PHE A 515 14.11 12.69 30.69
CA PHE A 515 15.38 13.21 30.21
C PHE A 515 15.24 13.65 28.76
N ILE A 516 15.34 14.95 28.52
CA ILE A 516 15.53 15.52 27.17
C ILE A 516 17.04 15.77 27.01
N PRO A 517 17.72 15.16 26.02
CA PRO A 517 19.13 15.41 25.77
C PRO A 517 19.35 16.83 25.24
N PRO A 518 20.48 17.49 25.58
CA PRO A 518 20.79 18.81 25.02
C PRO A 518 21.01 18.71 23.50
N ILE A 519 20.36 19.60 22.75
CA ILE A 519 20.59 19.75 21.31
C ILE A 519 22.00 20.32 21.12
N VAL A 520 22.91 19.50 20.57
CA VAL A 520 24.27 19.94 20.23
C VAL A 520 24.21 20.77 18.96
N PHE A 521 24.10 22.09 19.11
CA PHE A 521 24.27 23.01 18.00
C PHE A 521 25.71 22.96 17.47
N PRO A 522 25.93 22.77 16.16
CA PRO A 522 27.27 22.76 15.59
C PRO A 522 27.89 24.17 15.71
N THR A 523 29.11 24.24 16.22
CA THR A 523 29.83 25.51 16.37
C THR A 523 30.05 26.15 14.99
N PRO A 524 29.69 27.44 14.79
CA PRO A 524 29.84 28.09 13.48
C PRO A 524 31.31 28.12 13.06
N THR A 525 31.62 27.60 11.88
CA THR A 525 32.98 27.58 11.33
C THR A 525 33.40 29.01 10.98
N ALA A 526 34.47 29.50 11.63
CA ALA A 526 34.95 30.86 11.41
C ALA A 526 35.46 31.04 9.97
N THR A 527 34.90 32.02 9.25
CA THR A 527 35.36 32.42 7.91
C THR A 527 36.68 33.18 8.02
N PRO A 528 37.75 32.78 7.29
CA PRO A 528 38.98 33.56 7.23
C PRO A 528 38.82 34.78 6.29
N THR A 529 39.37 35.91 6.73
CA THR A 529 39.70 37.12 5.94
C THR A 529 40.91 37.77 6.62
N PRO A 530 41.71 38.63 5.95
CA PRO A 530 41.49 39.25 4.64
C PRO A 530 41.71 38.31 3.45
#